data_AF-A0A380E122-F1
#
_entry.id   AF-A0A380E122-F1
#
_cell.length_a   1.000
_cell.length_b   1.000
_cell.length_c   1.000
_cell.angle_alpha   90.00
_cell.angle_beta   90.00
_cell.angle_gamma   90.00
#
_symmetry.space_group_name_H-M   'P 1'
#
loop_
_entity.id
_entity.type
_entity.pdbx_description
1 polymer ?
#
loop_
_entity_poly.entity_id
_entity_poly.type
_entity_poly.pdbx_seq_one_letter_code
_entity_poly.pdbx_strand_id
1 'polypeptide(L)'
;MAEAVKSGEADGCVSAGNTGALMSAGLFIVGRIKGVARPALVVTLPTIDGKGFVFLDVGANADAKPEHLLQYAQLGDIYAQKIRGIDNPKISLLNIGTEPAKGNSLTKKSYELLNQDHSLNFVGNIEAKTLMDGGYRCCSYRWLYWEHGP
;
A
#
# COMPACT_ATOMS: atom_id res chain seq x y z
N MET A 1 12.67 -18.06 13.28
CA MET A 1 11.41 -17.30 13.46
C MET A 1 10.39 -17.56 12.36
N ALA A 2 10.71 -17.38 11.07
CA ALA A 2 9.75 -17.63 9.99
C ALA A 2 9.28 -19.11 9.94
N GLU A 3 10.18 -20.06 10.20
CA GLU A 3 9.85 -21.49 10.30
C GLU A 3 8.85 -21.79 11.44
N ALA A 4 8.97 -21.12 12.58
CA ALA A 4 8.03 -21.27 13.70
C ALA A 4 6.63 -20.76 13.30
N VAL A 5 6.56 -19.68 12.52
CA VAL A 5 5.29 -19.20 11.95
C VAL A 5 4.73 -20.20 10.94
N LYS A 6 5.59 -20.77 10.09
CA LYS A 6 5.19 -21.77 9.08
C LYS A 6 4.66 -23.06 9.68
N SER A 7 5.27 -23.54 10.77
CA SER A 7 4.89 -24.76 11.48
C SER A 7 3.72 -24.57 12.44
N GLY A 8 3.28 -23.33 12.68
CA GLY A 8 2.21 -23.02 13.63
C GLY A 8 2.66 -22.96 15.09
N GLU A 9 3.97 -22.97 15.35
CA GLU A 9 4.55 -22.75 16.68
C GLU A 9 4.48 -21.29 17.13
N ALA A 10 4.26 -20.35 16.20
CA ALA A 10 4.07 -18.92 16.46
C ALA A 10 3.04 -18.29 15.51
N ASP A 11 2.28 -17.29 15.98
CA ASP A 11 1.29 -16.58 15.15
C ASP A 11 1.90 -15.50 14.24
N GLY A 12 3.14 -15.09 14.51
CA GLY A 12 3.83 -14.03 13.78
C GLY A 12 5.28 -13.86 14.20
N CYS A 13 6.01 -12.99 13.51
CA CYS A 13 7.39 -12.67 13.87
C CYS A 13 7.72 -11.19 13.58
N VAL A 14 8.71 -10.67 14.30
CA VAL A 14 9.21 -9.30 14.16
C VAL A 14 10.74 -9.35 14.09
N SER A 15 11.34 -8.55 13.22
CA SER A 15 12.80 -8.42 13.13
C SER A 15 13.18 -6.99 12.79
N ALA A 16 14.24 -6.49 13.46
CA ALA A 16 14.91 -5.23 13.16
C ALA A 16 16.13 -5.42 12.24
N GLY A 17 16.26 -6.59 11.61
CA GLY A 17 17.34 -6.92 10.70
C GLY A 17 17.11 -6.40 9.27
N ASN A 18 17.79 -7.00 8.30
CA ASN A 18 17.68 -6.61 6.90
C ASN A 18 16.25 -6.81 6.36
N THR A 19 15.63 -5.74 5.85
CA THR A 19 14.26 -5.75 5.30
C THR A 19 14.10 -6.75 4.15
N GLY A 20 15.07 -6.84 3.23
CA GLY A 20 15.03 -7.77 2.10
C GLY A 20 15.07 -9.23 2.53
N ALA A 21 15.88 -9.56 3.53
CA ALA A 21 15.94 -10.89 4.12
C ALA A 21 14.62 -11.26 4.80
N LEU A 22 14.02 -10.32 5.55
CA LEU A 22 12.73 -10.52 6.20
C LEU A 22 11.59 -10.72 5.18
N MET A 23 11.55 -9.90 4.13
CA MET A 23 10.59 -10.02 3.04
C MET A 23 10.75 -11.35 2.30
N SER A 24 11.98 -11.79 2.03
CA SER A 24 12.25 -13.09 1.39
C SER A 24 11.79 -14.25 2.27
N ALA A 25 12.10 -14.21 3.57
CA ALA A 25 11.62 -15.22 4.51
C ALA A 25 10.08 -15.26 4.59
N GLY A 26 9.43 -14.09 4.67
CA GLY A 26 7.98 -14.01 4.65
C GLY A 26 7.37 -14.58 3.37
N LEU A 27 7.96 -14.30 2.21
CA LEU A 27 7.43 -14.77 0.93
C LEU A 27 7.65 -16.27 0.71
N PHE A 28 8.84 -16.79 0.98
CA PHE A 28 9.21 -18.16 0.63
C PHE A 28 8.94 -19.19 1.72
N ILE A 29 9.01 -18.79 3.00
CA ILE A 29 8.81 -19.70 4.13
C ILE A 29 7.36 -19.62 4.61
N VAL A 30 6.92 -18.43 5.05
CA VAL A 30 5.56 -18.22 5.57
C VAL A 30 4.55 -18.39 4.43
N GLY A 31 4.78 -17.71 3.31
CA GLY A 31 3.92 -17.72 2.13
C GLY A 31 2.93 -16.56 2.12
N ARG A 32 2.20 -16.43 1.00
CA ARG A 32 1.21 -15.37 0.80
C ARG A 32 -0.20 -15.88 1.12
N ILE A 33 -1.06 -14.94 1.50
CA ILE A 33 -2.51 -15.16 1.54
C ILE A 33 -2.99 -15.55 0.12
N LYS A 34 -3.83 -16.58 0.03
CA LYS A 34 -4.40 -17.04 -1.25
C LYS A 34 -5.18 -15.90 -1.91
N GLY A 35 -4.87 -15.62 -3.18
CA GLY A 35 -5.48 -14.53 -3.95
C GLY A 35 -4.68 -13.23 -3.94
N VAL A 36 -3.77 -13.03 -2.99
CA VAL A 36 -2.86 -11.87 -2.99
C VAL A 36 -1.70 -12.14 -3.94
N ALA A 37 -1.59 -11.32 -4.98
CA ALA A 37 -0.63 -11.51 -6.06
C ALA A 37 0.79 -11.18 -5.63
N ARG A 38 1.00 -10.15 -4.81
CA ARG A 38 2.31 -9.77 -4.27
C ARG A 38 2.15 -9.18 -2.87
N PRO A 39 3.08 -9.45 -1.93
CA PRO A 39 3.08 -8.74 -0.65
C PRO A 39 3.45 -7.26 -0.87
N ALA A 40 2.99 -6.39 0.02
CA ALA A 40 3.37 -4.98 0.04
C ALA A 40 4.05 -4.64 1.36
N LEU A 41 5.04 -3.74 1.34
CA LEU A 41 5.57 -3.16 2.56
C LEU A 41 4.62 -2.06 3.01
N VAL A 42 4.06 -2.21 4.21
CA VAL A 42 3.14 -1.25 4.81
C VAL A 42 3.84 -0.42 5.87
N VAL A 43 3.62 0.89 5.86
CA VAL A 43 4.04 1.79 6.93
C VAL A 43 2.88 2.67 7.37
N THR A 44 2.86 3.03 8.65
CA THR A 44 2.04 4.12 9.16
C THR A 44 2.93 5.36 9.29
N LEU A 45 2.61 6.40 8.55
CA LEU A 45 3.32 7.68 8.60
C LEU A 45 2.49 8.71 9.39
N PRO A 46 3.13 9.68 10.08
CA PRO A 46 2.44 10.71 10.82
C PRO A 46 1.77 11.73 9.90
N THR A 47 0.81 12.46 10.46
CA THR A 47 0.15 13.63 9.87
C THR A 47 0.17 14.76 10.91
N ILE A 48 -0.06 15.99 10.46
CA ILE A 48 -0.07 17.18 11.32
C ILE A 48 -1.12 17.06 12.44
N ASP A 49 -2.26 16.43 12.15
CA ASP A 49 -3.32 16.16 13.13
C ASP A 49 -2.99 14.99 14.09
N GLY A 50 -1.79 14.42 14.01
CA GLY A 50 -1.29 13.33 14.86
C GLY A 50 -1.90 11.95 14.59
N LYS A 51 -2.88 11.84 13.68
CA LYS A 51 -3.61 10.60 13.44
C LYS A 51 -2.93 9.65 12.46
N GLY A 52 -2.03 10.15 11.62
CA GLY A 52 -1.29 9.39 10.61
C GLY A 52 -2.14 8.82 9.47
N PHE A 53 -1.46 8.16 8.53
CA PHE A 53 -2.03 7.45 7.40
C PHE A 53 -1.24 6.17 7.07
N VAL A 54 -1.89 5.22 6.42
CA VAL A 54 -1.28 3.97 5.95
C VAL A 54 -0.75 4.16 4.53
N PHE A 55 0.48 3.71 4.26
CA PHE A 55 1.12 3.86 2.96
C PHE A 55 1.67 2.51 2.45
N LEU A 56 1.28 2.14 1.24
CA LEU A 56 1.70 0.90 0.56
C LEU A 56 1.83 1.14 -0.94
N ASP A 57 2.70 0.51 -1.70
CA ASP A 57 3.86 -0.29 -1.29
C ASP A 57 5.09 0.62 -1.26
N VAL A 58 5.85 0.63 -0.16
CA VAL A 58 7.01 1.51 0.01
C VAL A 58 8.37 0.86 -0.31
N GLY A 59 8.38 -0.39 -0.79
CA GLY A 59 9.64 -0.99 -1.26
C GLY A 59 9.69 -2.51 -1.35
N ALA A 60 8.56 -3.22 -1.21
CA ALA A 60 8.54 -4.66 -1.43
C ALA A 60 8.72 -5.02 -2.92
N ASN A 61 8.18 -4.19 -3.81
CA ASN A 61 8.19 -4.44 -5.25
C ASN A 61 8.67 -3.20 -6.02
N ALA A 62 9.65 -3.38 -6.90
CA ALA A 62 10.10 -2.32 -7.81
C ALA A 62 9.06 -2.04 -8.92
N ASP A 63 8.42 -3.10 -9.41
CA ASP A 63 7.43 -3.04 -10.48
C ASP A 63 6.04 -3.47 -10.00
N ALA A 64 5.03 -2.72 -10.43
CA ALA A 64 3.64 -3.00 -10.15
C ALA A 64 2.77 -2.93 -11.41
N LYS A 65 1.74 -3.76 -11.44
CA LYS A 65 0.64 -3.69 -12.40
C LYS A 65 -0.57 -3.02 -11.74
N PRO A 66 -1.55 -2.51 -12.52
CA PRO A 66 -2.71 -1.83 -11.96
C PRO A 66 -3.46 -2.68 -10.91
N GLU A 67 -3.56 -3.98 -11.16
CA GLU A 67 -4.24 -4.92 -10.26
C GLU A 67 -3.52 -5.08 -8.93
N HIS A 68 -2.20 -4.86 -8.89
CA HIS A 68 -1.45 -4.86 -7.64
C HIS A 68 -1.82 -3.63 -6.79
N LEU A 69 -1.95 -2.45 -7.40
CA LEU A 69 -2.32 -1.23 -6.68
C LEU A 69 -3.74 -1.30 -6.11
N LEU A 70 -4.66 -1.95 -6.83
CA LEU A 70 -5.99 -2.29 -6.32
C LEU A 70 -5.90 -3.19 -5.08
N GLN A 71 -5.13 -4.28 -5.16
CA GLN A 71 -4.94 -5.17 -4.01
C GLN A 71 -4.27 -4.47 -2.82
N TYR A 72 -3.32 -3.56 -3.07
CA TYR A 72 -2.68 -2.79 -2.00
C TYR A 72 -3.67 -1.83 -1.33
N ALA A 73 -4.57 -1.23 -2.09
CA ALA A 73 -5.66 -0.42 -1.54
C ALA A 73 -6.61 -1.26 -0.67
N GLN A 74 -7.00 -2.46 -1.12
CA GLN A 74 -7.84 -3.38 -0.34
C GLN A 74 -7.15 -3.86 0.95
N LEU A 75 -5.87 -4.22 0.87
CA LEU A 75 -5.09 -4.61 2.05
C LEU A 75 -4.91 -3.43 3.02
N GLY A 76 -4.65 -2.23 2.49
CA GLY A 76 -4.53 -1.00 3.27
C GLY A 76 -5.83 -0.59 3.95
N ASP A 77 -6.97 -0.75 3.27
CA ASP A 77 -8.32 -0.55 3.82
C ASP A 77 -8.57 -1.48 5.03
N ILE A 78 -8.34 -2.78 4.86
CA ILE A 78 -8.47 -3.77 5.95
C ILE A 78 -7.52 -3.44 7.10
N TYR A 79 -6.26 -3.09 6.82
CA TYR A 79 -5.29 -2.73 7.85
C TYR A 79 -5.73 -1.47 8.62
N ALA A 80 -6.19 -0.43 7.92
CA ALA A 80 -6.67 0.80 8.54
C ALA A 80 -7.91 0.54 9.41
N GLN A 81 -8.83 -0.31 8.99
CA GLN A 81 -10.00 -0.66 9.80
C GLN A 81 -9.61 -1.54 11.01
N LYS A 82 -8.92 -2.65 10.77
CA LYS A 82 -8.70 -3.69 11.80
C LYS A 82 -7.58 -3.38 12.77
N ILE A 83 -6.52 -2.74 12.31
CA ILE A 83 -5.32 -2.45 13.13
C ILE A 83 -5.33 -1.01 13.63
N ARG A 84 -5.81 -0.06 12.80
CA ARG A 84 -5.82 1.37 13.16
C ARG A 84 -7.16 1.86 13.71
N GLY A 85 -8.23 1.05 13.65
CA GLY A 85 -9.56 1.42 14.16
C GLY A 85 -10.19 2.58 13.39
N ILE A 86 -9.87 2.74 12.11
CA ILE A 86 -10.39 3.82 11.27
C ILE A 86 -11.59 3.29 10.50
N ASP A 87 -12.78 3.71 10.88
CA ASP A 87 -14.01 3.36 10.16
C ASP A 87 -14.03 4.02 8.78
N ASN A 88 -14.33 3.23 7.75
CA ASN A 88 -14.48 3.66 6.36
C ASN A 88 -13.31 4.56 5.85
N PRO A 89 -12.06 4.08 5.88
CA PRO A 89 -10.88 4.90 5.63
C PRO A 89 -10.87 5.41 4.20
N LYS A 90 -10.58 6.71 4.03
CA LYS A 90 -10.41 7.31 2.70
C LYS A 90 -9.17 6.73 2.03
N ILE A 91 -9.38 6.13 0.86
CA ILE A 91 -8.37 5.52 0.01
C ILE A 91 -8.01 6.51 -1.10
N SER A 92 -6.73 6.83 -1.24
CA SER A 92 -6.24 7.72 -2.31
C SER A 92 -5.12 7.07 -3.12
N LEU A 93 -4.97 7.51 -4.37
CA LEU A 93 -3.83 7.13 -5.22
C LEU A 93 -2.83 8.29 -5.27
N LEU A 94 -1.58 8.05 -4.86
CA LEU A 94 -0.56 9.09 -5.03
C LEU A 94 -0.27 9.30 -6.52
N ASN A 95 -0.29 10.56 -6.94
CA ASN A 95 -0.10 10.95 -8.32
C ASN A 95 0.58 12.33 -8.42
N ILE A 96 0.88 12.76 -9.65
CA ILE A 96 1.49 14.06 -9.97
C ILE A 96 0.47 15.20 -10.06
N GLY A 97 -0.80 14.93 -9.80
CA GLY A 97 -1.90 15.89 -9.84
C GLY A 97 -3.20 15.22 -9.38
N THR A 98 -4.18 16.04 -9.01
CA THR A 98 -5.43 15.56 -8.40
C THR A 98 -6.48 15.12 -9.42
N GLU A 99 -6.34 15.49 -10.68
CA GLU A 99 -7.32 15.14 -11.71
C GLU A 99 -7.22 13.67 -12.12
N PRO A 100 -8.34 12.98 -12.45
CA PRO A 100 -8.34 11.56 -12.81
C PRO A 100 -7.40 11.21 -13.96
N ALA A 101 -7.23 12.13 -14.92
CA ALA A 101 -6.42 11.93 -16.11
C ALA A 101 -4.90 12.09 -15.88
N LYS A 102 -4.45 12.44 -14.68
CA LYS A 102 -3.02 12.65 -14.35
C LYS A 102 -2.28 11.35 -14.12
N GLY A 103 -0.98 11.39 -14.36
CA GLY A 103 -0.06 10.27 -14.15
C GLY A 103 0.26 9.50 -15.42
N ASN A 104 0.99 8.41 -15.24
CA ASN A 104 1.39 7.47 -16.28
C ASN A 104 0.33 6.39 -16.54
N SER A 105 0.59 5.49 -17.50
CA SER A 105 -0.32 4.40 -17.86
C SER A 105 -0.73 3.52 -16.66
N LEU A 106 0.21 3.26 -15.73
CA LEU A 106 -0.10 2.48 -14.53
C LEU A 106 -1.11 3.21 -13.64
N THR A 107 -0.84 4.47 -13.29
CA THR A 107 -1.67 5.24 -12.35
C THR A 107 -3.05 5.52 -12.93
N LYS A 108 -3.18 5.80 -14.23
CA LYS A 108 -4.48 5.96 -14.89
C LYS A 108 -5.31 4.68 -14.85
N LYS A 109 -4.74 3.54 -15.22
CA LYS A 109 -5.44 2.24 -15.15
C LYS A 109 -5.77 1.84 -13.72
N SER A 110 -4.88 2.15 -12.77
CA SER A 110 -5.12 1.88 -11.35
C SER A 110 -6.27 2.74 -10.83
N TYR A 111 -6.34 4.01 -11.24
CA TYR A 111 -7.46 4.90 -10.92
C TYR A 111 -8.78 4.30 -11.40
N GLU A 112 -8.85 3.83 -12.65
CA GLU A 112 -10.05 3.21 -13.20
C GLU A 112 -10.49 1.99 -12.37
N LEU A 113 -9.56 1.10 -12.04
CA LEU A 113 -9.84 -0.08 -11.21
C LEU A 113 -10.31 0.30 -9.80
N LEU A 114 -9.62 1.24 -9.15
CA LEU A 114 -9.97 1.73 -7.81
C LEU A 114 -11.33 2.39 -7.78
N ASN A 115 -11.67 3.15 -8.83
CA ASN A 115 -12.95 3.82 -8.97
C ASN A 115 -14.12 2.87 -9.27
N GLN A 116 -13.83 1.69 -9.84
CA GLN A 116 -14.82 0.63 -10.08
C GLN A 116 -15.06 -0.25 -8.86
N ASP A 117 -14.15 -0.28 -7.89
CA ASP A 117 -14.29 -1.06 -6.67
C ASP A 117 -15.13 -0.32 -5.62
N HIS A 118 -16.43 -0.57 -5.65
CA HIS A 118 -17.40 0.03 -4.72
C HIS A 118 -17.27 -0.43 -3.26
N SER A 119 -16.39 -1.39 -2.96
CA SER A 119 -16.08 -1.76 -1.57
C SER A 119 -15.10 -0.77 -0.92
N LEU A 120 -14.40 0.04 -1.71
CA LEU A 120 -13.43 1.02 -1.23
C LEU A 120 -14.03 2.42 -1.18
N ASN A 121 -13.70 3.17 -0.13
CA ASN A 121 -13.93 4.62 -0.08
C ASN A 121 -12.83 5.36 -0.86
N PHE A 122 -12.78 5.14 -2.18
CA PHE A 122 -11.79 5.77 -3.05
C PHE A 122 -12.14 7.24 -3.30
N VAL A 123 -11.22 8.13 -2.92
CA VAL A 123 -11.39 9.59 -3.03
C VAL A 123 -10.57 10.22 -4.16
N GLY A 124 -9.96 9.40 -5.01
CA GLY A 124 -9.23 9.85 -6.19
C GLY A 124 -7.73 10.06 -5.97
N ASN A 125 -7.14 10.88 -6.85
CA ASN A 125 -5.71 11.17 -6.85
C ASN A 125 -5.35 12.22 -5.80
N ILE A 126 -4.17 12.06 -5.20
CA ILE A 126 -3.58 13.06 -4.29
C ILE A 126 -2.14 13.36 -4.68
N GLU A 127 -1.67 14.55 -4.34
CA GLU A 127 -0.28 14.96 -4.54
C GLU A 127 0.58 14.71 -3.29
N ALA A 128 1.88 14.54 -3.47
CA ALA A 128 2.80 14.25 -2.36
C ALA A 128 2.81 15.35 -1.29
N LYS A 129 2.63 16.62 -1.70
CA LYS A 129 2.60 17.77 -0.79
C LYS A 129 1.49 17.71 0.25
N THR A 130 0.39 17.01 -0.03
CA THR A 130 -0.77 16.93 0.88
C THR A 130 -0.78 15.68 1.75
N LEU A 131 0.24 14.81 1.65
CA LEU A 131 0.27 13.54 2.37
C LEU A 131 0.18 13.72 3.89
N MET A 132 0.80 14.77 4.43
CA MET A 132 0.88 15.01 5.87
C MET A 132 -0.29 15.81 6.44
N ASP A 133 -1.22 16.29 5.60
CA ASP A 133 -2.30 17.21 6.02
C ASP A 133 -3.39 16.53 6.87
N GLY A 134 -3.43 15.19 6.93
CA GLY A 134 -4.40 14.44 7.73
C GLY A 134 -5.74 14.16 7.05
N GLY A 135 -5.91 14.58 5.79
CA GLY A 135 -7.14 14.38 5.01
C GLY A 135 -7.41 12.93 4.58
N TYR A 136 -6.37 12.08 4.55
CA TYR A 136 -6.40 10.72 4.01
C TYR A 136 -5.97 9.70 5.06
N ARG A 137 -6.47 8.47 4.95
CA ARG A 137 -6.23 7.43 5.96
C ARG A 137 -5.53 6.19 5.39
N CYS A 138 -5.66 5.95 4.10
CA CYS A 138 -4.85 4.99 3.37
C CYS A 138 -4.49 5.55 1.98
N CYS A 139 -3.23 5.41 1.59
CA CYS A 139 -2.73 5.85 0.30
C CYS A 139 -1.99 4.71 -0.40
N SER A 140 -2.40 4.42 -1.63
CA SER A 140 -1.68 3.52 -2.53
C SER A 140 -0.64 4.33 -3.31
N TYR A 141 0.60 3.87 -3.25
CA TYR A 141 1.80 4.53 -3.77
C TYR A 141 2.42 3.73 -4.89
N ARG A 142 3.06 4.46 -5.80
CA ARG A 142 4.23 3.98 -6.50
C ARG A 142 5.33 5.03 -6.50
N TRP A 143 6.56 4.54 -6.49
CA TRP A 143 7.76 5.27 -6.90
C TRP A 143 7.54 5.99 -8.24
N LEU A 144 7.48 7.31 -8.19
CA LEU A 144 7.65 8.16 -9.37
C LEU A 144 9.13 8.02 -9.78
N TYR A 145 9.44 7.05 -10.63
CA TYR A 145 10.70 7.13 -11.38
C TYR A 145 10.58 8.37 -12.27
N TRP A 146 11.39 9.38 -11.97
CA TRP A 146 11.78 10.39 -12.94
C TRP A 146 12.61 9.63 -13.99
N GLU A 147 11.99 9.21 -15.09
CA GLU A 147 12.75 8.95 -16.29
C GLU A 147 13.35 10.30 -16.70
N HIS A 148 14.61 10.54 -16.34
CA HIS A 148 15.43 11.41 -17.15
C HIS A 148 15.46 10.77 -18.54
N GLY A 149 14.63 11.29 -19.44
CA GLY A 149 14.83 11.05 -20.86
C GLY A 149 16.22 11.54 -21.27
N PRO A 150 16.86 10.91 -22.26
CA PRO A 150 18.05 11.49 -22.89
C PRO A 150 17.74 12.86 -23.50
#